data_AF-A0A1C6HGS6-F1
#
_entry.id   AF-A0A1C6HGS6-F1
#
_cell.length_a   1.000
_cell.length_b   1.000
_cell.length_c   1.000
_cell.angle_alpha   90.00
_cell.angle_beta   90.00
_cell.angle_gamma   90.00
#
_symmetry.space_group_name_H-M   'P 1'
#
loop_
_entity.id
_entity.type
_entity.pdbx_description
1 polymer ?
#
loop_
_entity_poly.entity_id
_entity_poly.type
_entity_poly.pdbx_seq_one_letter_code
_entity_poly.pdbx_strand_id
1 'polypeptide(L)'
;MLILILAVGLGLLTIRFQRIFMEYAVNVCEDSAIKEINTLMEDEVFSHPDEFADLVVLERDSDNRITALRTDIIAVGKVKARIVNGLFERLDYLEETQTEVPLGTVFAPNLFTGMGPRVKVGLAGLAQMEARFVSAFTSAGINQTRHRILIEVHAGFRILTPFGGEDREIVSTYPVTDTVIVGTVPERYTYIGGSGSDLLGEIRDYEENSDISHEIGK
;
A
#
# COMPACT_ATOMS: atom_id res chain seq x y z
N MET A 1 -2.90 57.83 -5.96
CA MET A 1 -2.09 56.72 -6.51
C MET A 1 -1.35 55.92 -5.45
N LEU A 2 -0.55 56.53 -4.56
CA LEU A 2 0.24 55.81 -3.54
C LEU A 2 -0.61 54.89 -2.63
N ILE A 3 -1.75 55.39 -2.14
CA ILE A 3 -2.68 54.61 -1.30
C ILE A 3 -3.24 53.40 -2.06
N LEU A 4 -3.54 53.55 -3.36
CA LEU A 4 -4.04 52.48 -4.19
C LEU A 4 -2.97 51.39 -4.40
N ILE A 5 -1.72 51.80 -4.66
CA ILE A 5 -0.59 50.87 -4.80
C ILE A 5 -0.31 50.14 -3.49
N LEU A 6 -0.36 50.85 -2.36
CA LEU A 6 -0.20 50.27 -1.03
C LEU A 6 -1.31 49.26 -0.73
N ALA A 7 -2.56 49.59 -1.02
CA ALA A 7 -3.70 48.69 -0.83
C ALA A 7 -3.60 47.43 -1.70
N VAL A 8 -3.21 47.60 -2.97
CA VAL A 8 -2.98 46.46 -3.88
C VAL A 8 -1.82 45.60 -3.40
N GLY A 9 -0.71 46.20 -2.97
CA GLY A 9 0.44 45.49 -2.43
C GLY A 9 0.10 44.71 -1.16
N LEU A 10 -0.67 45.31 -0.25
CA LEU A 10 -1.13 44.65 0.97
C LEU A 10 -2.08 43.49 0.64
N GLY A 11 -2.99 43.66 -0.32
CA GLY A 11 -3.89 42.61 -0.79
C GLY A 11 -3.17 41.43 -1.45
N LEU A 12 -2.15 41.69 -2.26
CA LEU A 12 -1.32 40.62 -2.84
C LEU A 12 -0.51 39.88 -1.77
N LEU A 13 -0.02 40.60 -0.75
CA LEU A 13 0.70 40.03 0.36
C LEU A 13 -0.20 39.13 1.23
N THR A 14 -1.43 39.54 1.51
CA THR A 14 -2.38 38.71 2.27
C THR A 14 -2.78 37.45 1.52
N ILE A 15 -3.05 37.54 0.21
CA ILE A 15 -3.35 36.36 -0.62
C ILE A 15 -2.17 35.38 -0.62
N ARG A 16 -0.95 35.90 -0.81
CA ARG A 16 0.26 35.07 -0.80
C ARG A 16 0.49 34.44 0.58
N PHE A 17 0.23 35.18 1.64
CA PHE A 17 0.33 34.69 3.01
C PHE A 17 -0.65 33.54 3.29
N GLN A 18 -1.92 33.69 2.90
CA GLN A 18 -2.93 32.64 3.08
C GLN A 18 -2.52 31.33 2.40
N ARG A 19 -1.93 31.42 1.20
CA ARG A 19 -1.45 30.24 0.47
C ARG A 19 -0.30 29.54 1.18
N ILE A 20 0.73 30.28 1.62
CA ILE A 20 1.88 29.70 2.34
C ILE A 20 1.42 29.10 3.68
N PHE A 21 0.51 29.78 4.37
CA PHE A 21 -0.07 29.27 5.61
C PHE A 21 -0.82 27.96 5.40
N MET A 22 -1.65 27.88 4.35
CA MET A 22 -2.38 26.65 4.03
C MET A 22 -1.41 25.50 3.75
N GLU A 23 -0.41 25.70 2.91
CA GLU A 23 0.60 24.68 2.60
C GLU A 23 1.32 24.19 3.87
N TYR A 24 1.67 25.10 4.79
CA TYR A 24 2.29 24.72 6.06
C TYR A 24 1.32 23.97 6.98
N ALA A 25 0.08 24.47 7.12
CA ALA A 25 -0.95 23.84 7.94
C ALA A 25 -1.26 22.42 7.48
N VAL A 26 -1.33 22.21 6.15
CA VAL A 26 -1.50 20.89 5.55
C VAL A 26 -0.38 19.95 5.96
N ASN A 27 0.88 20.35 5.81
CA ASN A 27 2.02 19.48 6.15
C ASN A 27 2.01 19.09 7.64
N VAL A 28 1.77 20.05 8.54
CA VAL A 28 1.75 19.76 9.98
C VAL A 28 0.59 18.82 10.35
N CYS A 29 -0.57 19.01 9.73
CA CYS A 29 -1.72 18.13 9.94
C CYS A 29 -1.51 16.73 9.36
N GLU A 30 -0.93 16.63 8.16
CA GLU A 30 -0.55 15.35 7.54
C GLU A 30 0.45 14.60 8.42
N ASP A 31 1.50 15.26 8.90
CA ASP A 31 2.50 14.65 9.81
C ASP A 31 1.84 14.13 11.10
N SER A 32 0.92 14.90 11.67
CA SER A 32 0.18 14.50 12.87
C SER A 32 -0.72 13.28 12.59
N ALA A 33 -1.42 13.26 11.46
CA ALA A 33 -2.26 12.14 11.07
C ALA A 33 -1.44 10.87 10.77
N ILE A 34 -0.32 10.98 10.04
CA ILE A 34 0.61 9.87 9.81
C ILE A 34 1.10 9.28 11.13
N LYS A 35 1.44 10.13 12.11
CA LYS A 35 1.90 9.69 13.43
C LYS A 35 0.83 8.88 14.16
N GLU A 36 -0.42 9.34 14.15
CA GLU A 36 -1.51 8.60 14.80
C GLU A 36 -1.85 7.30 14.07
N ILE A 37 -1.80 7.27 12.73
CA ILE A 37 -1.96 6.02 11.96
C ILE A 37 -0.86 5.01 12.32
N ASN A 38 0.40 5.45 12.40
CA ASN A 38 1.50 4.56 12.79
C ASN A 38 1.34 4.04 14.22
N THR A 39 0.91 4.90 15.15
CA THR A 39 0.64 4.51 16.54
C THR A 39 -0.50 3.48 16.60
N LEU A 40 -1.58 3.70 15.85
CA LEU A 40 -2.68 2.74 15.74
C LEU A 40 -2.19 1.39 15.21
N MET A 41 -1.36 1.37 14.18
CA MET A 41 -0.82 0.13 13.61
C MET A 41 0.11 -0.59 14.58
N GLU A 42 0.87 0.15 15.40
CA GLU A 42 1.68 -0.42 16.48
C GLU A 42 0.81 -1.08 17.55
N ASP A 43 -0.26 -0.41 17.98
CA ASP A 43 -1.19 -0.89 18.99
C ASP A 43 -1.99 -2.12 18.50
N GLU A 44 -2.55 -2.06 17.29
CA GLU A 44 -3.47 -3.08 16.77
C GLU A 44 -2.80 -4.25 16.05
N VAL A 45 -1.64 -4.02 15.42
CA VAL A 45 -0.98 -5.03 14.57
C VAL A 45 0.32 -5.52 15.17
N PHE A 46 1.27 -4.62 15.44
CA PHE A 46 2.61 -5.04 15.83
C PHE A 46 2.72 -5.54 17.27
N SER A 47 1.82 -5.12 18.16
CA SER A 47 1.77 -5.57 19.54
C SER A 47 1.11 -6.94 19.74
N HIS A 48 0.47 -7.49 18.70
CA HIS A 48 -0.29 -8.75 18.76
C HIS A 48 0.16 -9.78 17.70
N PRO A 49 1.47 -10.09 17.56
CA PRO A 49 1.99 -10.88 16.45
C PRO A 49 1.36 -12.28 16.33
N ASP A 50 0.95 -12.87 17.46
CA ASP A 50 0.34 -14.19 17.51
C ASP A 50 -1.05 -14.22 16.83
N GLU A 51 -1.83 -13.13 16.91
CA GLU A 51 -3.12 -13.03 16.21
C GLU A 51 -2.95 -13.00 14.68
N PHE A 52 -1.78 -12.54 14.22
CA PHE A 52 -1.46 -12.38 12.80
C PHE A 52 -0.77 -13.60 12.20
N ALA A 53 -0.05 -14.37 13.02
CA ALA A 53 0.57 -15.63 12.63
C ALA A 53 -0.47 -16.66 12.17
N ASP A 54 -1.64 -16.66 12.80
CA ASP A 54 -2.73 -17.60 12.51
C ASP A 54 -3.64 -17.16 11.35
N LEU A 55 -3.45 -15.97 10.78
CA LEU A 55 -4.22 -15.52 9.61
C LEU A 55 -4.01 -16.43 8.39
N VAL A 56 -2.87 -17.13 8.33
CA VAL A 56 -2.50 -18.00 7.22
C VAL A 56 -2.11 -19.37 7.74
N VAL A 57 -2.93 -20.37 7.40
CA VAL A 57 -2.68 -21.76 7.77
C VAL A 57 -2.24 -22.54 6.53
N LEU A 58 -1.06 -23.17 6.62
CA LEU A 58 -0.58 -24.11 5.62
C LEU A 58 -1.13 -25.51 5.92
N GLU A 59 -1.94 -26.03 5.00
CA GLU A 59 -2.39 -27.42 5.04
C GLU A 59 -1.35 -28.34 4.45
N ARG A 60 -1.20 -29.52 5.05
CA ARG A 60 -0.23 -30.53 4.65
C ARG A 60 -0.87 -31.90 4.50
N ASP A 61 -0.37 -32.71 3.58
CA ASP A 61 -0.75 -34.11 3.45
C ASP A 61 -0.01 -35.01 4.46
N SER A 62 -0.28 -36.31 4.41
CA SER A 62 0.38 -37.33 5.25
C SER A 62 1.90 -37.41 5.03
N ASP A 63 2.38 -36.97 3.86
CA ASP A 63 3.80 -36.93 3.49
C ASP A 63 4.44 -35.59 3.87
N ASN A 64 3.73 -34.73 4.62
CA ASN A 64 4.15 -33.40 5.07
C ASN A 64 4.39 -32.39 3.93
N ARG A 65 3.80 -32.62 2.75
CA ARG A 65 3.85 -31.67 1.61
C ARG A 65 2.72 -30.67 1.74
N ILE A 66 3.01 -29.41 1.40
CA ILE A 66 2.02 -28.32 1.43
C ILE A 66 1.01 -28.53 0.29
N THR A 67 -0.26 -28.63 0.62
CA THR A 67 -1.36 -28.86 -0.34
C THR A 67 -2.19 -27.61 -0.58
N ALA A 68 -2.36 -26.78 0.43
CA ALA A 68 -3.12 -25.55 0.35
C ALA A 68 -2.64 -24.49 1.34
N LEU A 69 -2.92 -23.24 1.02
CA LEU A 69 -2.78 -22.11 1.91
C LEU A 69 -4.18 -21.54 2.15
N ARG A 70 -4.65 -21.58 3.40
CA ARG A 70 -5.95 -21.04 3.80
C ARG A 70 -5.74 -19.76 4.59
N THR A 71 -6.46 -18.72 4.20
CA THR A 71 -6.56 -17.49 4.99
C THR A 71 -7.82 -17.54 5.86
N ASP A 72 -7.70 -17.20 7.14
CA ASP A 72 -8.87 -16.99 7.99
C ASP A 72 -9.51 -15.63 7.68
N ILE A 73 -10.52 -15.65 6.81
CA ILE A 73 -11.24 -14.45 6.36
C ILE A 73 -12.00 -13.79 7.52
N ILE A 74 -12.43 -14.55 8.52
CA ILE A 74 -13.14 -13.99 9.68
C ILE A 74 -12.16 -13.22 10.56
N ALA A 75 -10.99 -13.79 10.82
CA ALA A 75 -9.92 -13.11 11.56
C ALA A 75 -9.46 -11.83 10.83
N VAL A 76 -9.22 -11.91 9.52
CA VAL A 76 -8.92 -10.73 8.68
C VAL A 76 -10.02 -9.67 8.79
N GLY A 77 -11.29 -10.07 8.71
CA GLY A 77 -12.42 -9.15 8.84
C GLY A 77 -12.50 -8.46 10.20
N LYS A 78 -12.19 -9.18 11.29
CA LYS A 78 -12.13 -8.61 12.64
C LYS A 78 -11.03 -7.58 12.77
N VAL A 79 -9.81 -7.90 12.32
CA VAL A 79 -8.70 -6.94 12.33
C VAL A 79 -9.05 -5.72 11.48
N LYS A 80 -9.59 -5.93 10.27
CA LYS A 80 -10.04 -4.82 9.40
C LYS A 80 -10.98 -3.88 10.15
N ALA A 81 -11.98 -4.42 10.84
CA ALA A 81 -12.94 -3.62 11.58
C ALA A 81 -12.27 -2.84 12.75
N ARG A 82 -11.34 -3.47 13.49
CA ARG A 82 -10.60 -2.79 14.57
C ARG A 82 -9.76 -1.63 14.03
N ILE A 83 -9.01 -1.85 12.95
CA ILE A 83 -8.19 -0.79 12.33
C ILE A 83 -9.08 0.36 11.86
N VAL A 84 -10.19 0.07 11.15
CA VAL A 84 -11.09 1.13 10.66
C VAL A 84 -11.71 1.92 11.82
N ASN A 85 -12.16 1.25 12.88
CA ASN A 85 -12.70 1.94 14.06
C ASN A 85 -11.63 2.76 14.77
N GLY A 86 -10.43 2.21 14.93
CA GLY A 86 -9.30 2.91 15.51
C GLY A 86 -8.90 4.14 14.70
N LEU A 87 -8.98 4.11 13.36
CA LEU A 87 -8.75 5.29 12.53
C LEU A 87 -9.74 6.41 12.83
N PHE A 88 -11.03 6.08 12.99
CA PHE A 88 -12.03 7.06 13.40
C PHE A 88 -11.76 7.61 14.79
N GLU A 89 -11.43 6.78 15.78
CA GLU A 89 -11.11 7.24 17.14
C GLU A 89 -9.89 8.19 17.17
N ARG A 90 -8.84 7.87 16.41
CA ARG A 90 -7.65 8.71 16.30
C ARG A 90 -7.94 10.04 15.61
N LEU A 91 -8.80 10.00 14.61
CA LEU A 91 -9.24 11.19 13.92
C LEU A 91 -10.07 12.09 14.83
N ASP A 92 -11.07 11.53 15.54
CA ASP A 92 -11.91 12.26 16.51
C ASP A 92 -11.03 12.97 17.57
N TYR A 93 -10.01 12.26 18.08
CA TYR A 93 -9.01 12.86 18.98
C TYR A 93 -8.30 14.08 18.36
N LEU A 94 -7.90 14.00 17.09
CA LEU A 94 -7.26 15.10 16.37
C LEU A 94 -8.23 16.26 16.07
N GLU A 95 -9.52 15.98 15.88
CA GLU A 95 -10.54 17.02 15.74
C GLU A 95 -10.66 17.84 17.04
N GLU A 96 -10.66 17.15 18.18
CA GLU A 96 -10.77 17.77 19.50
C GLU A 96 -9.53 18.57 19.91
N THR A 97 -8.33 18.05 19.63
CA THR A 97 -7.08 18.65 20.13
C THR A 97 -6.61 19.89 19.39
N GLN A 98 -7.11 20.17 18.18
CA GLN A 98 -6.80 21.35 17.33
C GLN A 98 -5.33 21.83 17.35
N THR A 99 -4.63 21.68 16.24
CA THR A 99 -3.24 22.13 16.13
C THR A 99 -3.13 23.66 16.07
N GLU A 100 -2.35 24.25 16.98
CA GLU A 100 -2.03 25.68 16.94
C GLU A 100 -0.74 25.96 16.16
N VAL A 101 -0.85 26.72 15.07
CA VAL A 101 0.28 27.12 14.23
C VAL A 101 0.64 28.59 14.47
N PRO A 102 1.84 28.90 15.00
CA PRO A 102 2.32 30.27 15.13
C PRO A 102 2.65 30.87 13.76
N LEU A 103 2.13 32.06 13.47
CA LEU A 103 2.35 32.71 12.16
C LEU A 103 3.82 33.06 11.89
N GLY A 104 4.61 33.30 12.94
CA GLY A 104 6.05 33.56 12.82
C GLY A 104 6.80 32.34 12.26
N THR A 105 6.41 31.12 12.65
CA THR A 105 7.00 29.87 12.16
C THR A 105 6.77 29.71 10.65
N VAL A 106 5.59 30.10 10.16
CA VAL A 106 5.24 30.01 8.74
C VAL A 106 5.99 31.05 7.91
N PHE A 107 6.10 32.29 8.41
CA PHE A 107 6.64 33.42 7.64
C PHE A 107 8.17 33.42 7.55
N ALA A 108 8.84 33.22 8.67
CA ALA A 108 10.30 33.13 8.72
C ALA A 108 10.72 32.13 9.79
N PRO A 109 10.65 30.82 9.50
CA PRO A 109 10.95 29.78 10.47
C PRO A 109 12.33 29.98 11.12
N ASN A 110 13.34 30.41 10.35
CA ASN A 110 14.69 30.62 10.86
C ASN A 110 14.84 31.81 11.82
N LEU A 111 13.87 32.72 11.89
CA LEU A 111 13.95 33.96 12.68
C LEU A 111 12.84 34.09 13.74
N PHE A 112 11.66 33.53 13.48
CA PHE A 112 10.46 33.72 14.29
C PHE A 112 9.74 32.41 14.64
N THR A 113 10.47 31.29 14.71
CA THR A 113 9.90 30.02 15.19
C THR A 113 9.22 30.20 16.55
N GLY A 114 7.98 29.75 16.64
CA GLY A 114 7.18 29.79 17.88
C GLY A 114 6.64 31.18 18.23
N MET A 115 6.96 32.21 17.46
CA MET A 115 6.56 33.59 17.73
C MET A 115 5.33 34.01 16.90
N GLY A 116 4.65 35.06 17.37
CA GLY A 116 3.50 35.67 16.72
C GLY A 116 2.16 35.05 17.13
N PRO A 117 1.04 35.58 16.58
CA PRO A 117 -0.29 35.07 16.84
C PRO A 117 -0.39 33.60 16.43
N ARG A 118 -1.12 32.81 17.22
CA ARG A 118 -1.40 31.40 16.91
C ARG A 118 -2.71 31.29 16.16
N VAL A 119 -2.68 30.54 15.07
CA VAL A 119 -3.86 30.23 14.27
C VAL A 119 -4.20 28.78 14.50
N LYS A 120 -5.46 28.53 14.87
CA LYS A 120 -5.98 27.19 15.09
C LYS A 120 -6.24 26.51 13.75
N VAL A 121 -5.75 25.30 13.62
CA VAL A 121 -5.95 24.41 12.48
C VAL A 121 -6.61 23.15 13.00
N GLY A 122 -7.77 22.82 12.46
CA GLY A 122 -8.52 21.63 12.82
C GLY A 122 -8.37 20.55 11.75
N LEU A 123 -8.58 19.32 12.17
CA LEU A 123 -8.88 18.20 11.28
C LEU A 123 -10.37 17.89 11.36
N ALA A 124 -10.93 17.42 10.27
CA ALA A 124 -12.29 16.90 10.20
C ALA A 124 -12.31 15.64 9.34
N GLY A 125 -12.97 14.59 9.80
CA GLY A 125 -13.06 13.34 9.10
C GLY A 125 -13.85 13.42 7.81
N LEU A 126 -13.35 12.71 6.80
CA LEU A 126 -14.16 12.34 5.65
C LEU A 126 -14.73 10.94 5.91
N ALA A 127 -15.91 10.64 5.36
CA ALA A 127 -16.58 9.35 5.55
C ALA A 127 -15.83 8.12 4.98
N GLN A 128 -14.63 8.33 4.43
CA GLN A 128 -13.87 7.35 3.67
C GLN A 128 -12.58 6.98 4.43
N MET A 129 -12.73 6.17 5.47
CA MET A 129 -11.62 5.44 6.11
C MET A 129 -11.70 3.98 5.67
N GLU A 130 -10.63 3.41 5.13
CA GLU A 130 -10.61 2.02 4.66
C GLU A 130 -9.30 1.33 5.03
N ALA A 131 -9.40 0.05 5.41
CA ALA A 131 -8.26 -0.87 5.47
C ALA A 131 -8.49 -2.02 4.48
N ARG A 132 -7.54 -2.23 3.56
CA ARG A 132 -7.56 -3.33 2.57
C ARG A 132 -6.44 -4.31 2.85
N PHE A 133 -6.79 -5.59 2.91
CA PHE A 133 -5.82 -6.67 2.99
C PHE A 133 -5.51 -7.16 1.57
N VAL A 134 -4.24 -7.06 1.17
CA VAL A 134 -3.75 -7.48 -0.14
C VAL A 134 -2.82 -8.67 0.04
N SER A 135 -3.18 -9.79 -0.56
CA SER A 135 -2.39 -11.03 -0.54
C SER A 135 -1.68 -11.22 -1.87
N ALA A 136 -0.36 -11.40 -1.85
CA ALA A 136 0.46 -11.60 -3.05
C ALA A 136 1.37 -12.81 -2.92
N PHE A 137 1.50 -13.57 -4.02
CA PHE A 137 2.47 -14.65 -4.19
C PHE A 137 3.53 -14.22 -5.19
N THR A 138 4.80 -14.36 -4.82
CA THR A 138 5.96 -14.01 -5.66
C THR A 138 6.97 -15.15 -5.66
N SER A 139 7.73 -15.31 -6.75
CA SER A 139 8.83 -16.27 -6.78
C SER A 139 9.99 -15.77 -5.92
N ALA A 140 10.52 -16.63 -5.05
CA ALA A 140 11.66 -16.34 -4.17
C ALA A 140 12.88 -17.24 -4.46
N GLY A 141 12.82 -18.09 -5.49
CA GLY A 141 13.90 -19.00 -5.86
C GLY A 141 13.42 -20.19 -6.68
N ILE A 142 14.33 -21.12 -6.98
CA ILE A 142 14.09 -22.26 -7.90
C ILE A 142 12.92 -23.15 -7.44
N ASN A 143 12.64 -23.22 -6.12
CA ASN A 143 11.47 -23.90 -5.54
C ASN A 143 10.96 -23.17 -4.30
N GLN A 144 10.90 -21.84 -4.38
CA GLN A 144 10.43 -21.03 -3.26
C GLN A 144 9.37 -20.06 -3.73
N THR A 145 8.24 -20.05 -3.06
CA THR A 145 7.18 -19.07 -3.27
C THR A 145 7.05 -18.23 -2.01
N ARG A 146 7.25 -16.93 -2.13
CA ARG A 146 7.00 -15.98 -1.05
C ARG A 146 5.56 -15.52 -1.10
N HIS A 147 4.84 -15.76 -0.02
CA HIS A 147 3.50 -15.26 0.22
C HIS A 147 3.58 -14.09 1.20
N ARG A 148 2.95 -12.97 0.86
CA ARG A 148 2.91 -11.77 1.70
C ARG A 148 1.48 -11.26 1.81
N ILE A 149 1.09 -10.90 3.03
CA ILE A 149 -0.13 -10.12 3.27
C ILE A 149 0.27 -8.70 3.67
N LEU A 150 -0.32 -7.75 2.98
CA LEU A 150 -0.18 -6.31 3.20
C LEU A 150 -1.51 -5.77 3.73
N ILE A 151 -1.44 -4.79 4.63
CA ILE A 151 -2.57 -3.90 4.93
C ILE A 151 -2.29 -2.57 4.24
N GLU A 152 -3.20 -2.14 3.40
CA GLU A 152 -3.24 -0.80 2.82
C GLU A 152 -4.31 0.01 3.56
N VAL A 153 -3.87 1.04 4.27
CA VAL A 153 -4.70 1.96 5.03
C VAL A 153 -4.93 3.22 4.21
N HIS A 154 -6.19 3.55 3.97
CA HIS A 154 -6.65 4.79 3.37
C HIS A 154 -7.31 5.65 4.44
N ALA A 155 -6.73 6.82 4.71
CA ALA A 155 -7.26 7.76 5.67
C ALA A 155 -7.55 9.11 5.03
N GLY A 156 -8.83 9.38 4.77
CA GLY A 156 -9.32 10.65 4.22
C GLY A 156 -9.75 11.63 5.30
N PHE A 157 -9.24 12.86 5.25
CA PHE A 157 -9.61 13.94 6.16
C PHE A 157 -9.57 15.30 5.46
N ARG A 158 -10.24 16.28 6.05
CA ARG A 158 -10.24 17.67 5.64
C ARG A 158 -9.53 18.51 6.68
N ILE A 159 -8.58 19.31 6.22
CA ILE A 159 -7.89 20.30 7.03
C ILE A 159 -8.71 21.59 7.03
N LEU A 160 -8.95 22.13 8.22
CA LEU A 160 -9.75 23.33 8.42
C LEU A 160 -8.90 24.46 8.97
N THR A 161 -8.89 25.59 8.27
CA THR A 161 -8.22 26.83 8.69
C THR A 161 -9.20 28.00 8.63
N PRO A 162 -8.90 29.15 9.27
CA PRO A 162 -9.72 30.36 9.12
C PRO A 162 -9.77 30.93 7.70
N PHE A 163 -8.89 30.45 6.81
CA PHE A 163 -8.76 30.95 5.44
C PHE A 163 -9.35 30.01 4.39
N GLY A 164 -9.89 28.86 4.82
CA GLY A 164 -10.43 27.82 3.94
C GLY A 164 -10.10 26.42 4.47
N GLY A 165 -10.32 25.41 3.63
CA GLY A 165 -9.94 24.04 3.96
C GLY A 165 -9.58 23.23 2.73
N GLU A 166 -8.86 22.15 2.94
CA GLU A 166 -8.31 21.29 1.90
C GLU A 166 -8.52 19.83 2.27
N ASP A 167 -9.01 19.03 1.33
CA ASP A 167 -9.22 17.59 1.51
C ASP A 167 -7.91 16.86 1.18
N ARG A 168 -7.52 15.90 2.03
CA ARG A 168 -6.32 15.08 1.88
C ARG A 168 -6.61 13.62 2.17
N GLU A 169 -5.82 12.75 1.56
CA GLU A 169 -5.87 11.30 1.75
C GLU A 169 -4.45 10.79 1.99
N ILE A 170 -4.26 10.07 3.10
CA ILE A 170 -3.03 9.33 3.39
C ILE A 170 -3.25 7.88 2.99
N VAL A 171 -2.34 7.34 2.18
CA VAL A 171 -2.28 5.92 1.86
C VAL A 171 -0.98 5.34 2.42
N SER A 172 -1.11 4.40 3.35
CA SER A 172 0.03 3.75 4.01
C SER A 172 -0.07 2.23 3.90
N THR A 173 1.04 1.56 3.58
CA THR A 173 1.07 0.11 3.38
C THR A 173 1.99 -0.57 4.39
N TYR A 174 1.46 -1.56 5.11
CA TYR A 174 2.16 -2.28 6.17
C TYR A 174 2.24 -3.78 5.86
N PRO A 175 3.44 -4.41 5.89
CA PRO A 175 3.55 -5.87 5.91
C PRO A 175 2.98 -6.42 7.21
N VAL A 176 2.16 -7.46 7.11
CA VAL A 176 1.63 -8.18 8.27
C VAL A 176 2.24 -9.56 8.36
N THR A 177 2.22 -10.30 7.26
CA THR A 177 2.83 -11.62 7.18
C THR A 177 3.74 -11.71 5.97
N ASP A 178 4.84 -12.44 6.14
CA ASP A 178 5.82 -12.69 5.09
C ASP A 178 6.36 -14.12 5.25
N THR A 179 5.90 -15.01 4.39
CA THR A 179 6.18 -16.45 4.51
C THR A 179 6.83 -16.95 3.23
N VAL A 180 8.00 -17.57 3.35
CA VAL A 180 8.65 -18.28 2.25
C VAL A 180 8.26 -19.76 2.32
N ILE A 181 7.52 -20.19 1.31
CA ILE A 181 7.08 -21.56 1.13
C ILE A 181 8.13 -22.29 0.29
N VAL A 182 8.78 -23.29 0.87
CA VAL A 182 9.78 -24.11 0.18
C VAL A 182 9.10 -25.37 -0.36
N GLY A 183 9.12 -25.54 -1.68
CA GLY A 183 8.66 -26.74 -2.37
C GLY A 183 9.79 -27.74 -2.61
N THR A 184 9.44 -28.99 -2.88
CA THR A 184 10.39 -29.99 -3.37
C THR A 184 10.85 -29.66 -4.78
N VAL A 185 12.17 -29.71 -5.01
CA VAL A 185 12.76 -29.57 -6.35
C VAL A 185 12.34 -30.77 -7.20
N PRO A 186 11.63 -30.59 -8.33
CA PRO A 186 11.37 -31.67 -9.26
C PRO A 186 12.68 -32.27 -9.79
N GLU A 187 12.78 -33.61 -9.85
CA GLU A 187 13.97 -34.29 -10.38
C GLU A 187 14.19 -34.04 -11.89
N ARG A 188 13.18 -33.53 -12.61
CA ARG A 188 13.24 -33.20 -14.04
C ARG A 188 12.50 -31.90 -14.34
N TYR A 189 13.21 -30.93 -14.92
CA TYR A 189 12.63 -29.75 -15.59
C TYR A 189 12.86 -29.89 -17.10
N THR A 190 11.78 -29.94 -17.88
CA THR A 190 11.83 -29.65 -19.32
C THR A 190 11.26 -28.25 -19.52
N TYR A 191 12.12 -27.30 -19.87
CA TYR A 191 11.70 -25.95 -20.21
C TYR A 191 11.11 -25.97 -21.63
N ILE A 192 9.78 -26.04 -21.76
CA ILE A 192 9.12 -25.84 -23.06
C ILE A 192 9.00 -24.34 -23.27
N GLY A 193 10.10 -23.72 -23.71
CA GLY A 193 10.06 -22.40 -24.29
C GLY A 193 9.24 -22.46 -25.58
N GLY A 194 8.13 -21.75 -25.63
CA GLY A 194 7.30 -21.64 -26.84
C GLY A 194 8.05 -20.94 -27.97
N SER A 195 8.79 -21.72 -28.76
CA SER A 195 9.09 -21.44 -30.16
C SER A 195 8.56 -22.61 -30.97
N GLY A 196 7.28 -22.52 -31.35
CA GLY A 196 6.61 -23.47 -32.23
C GLY A 196 7.07 -23.34 -33.68
N SER A 197 8.35 -23.55 -33.96
CA SER A 197 8.86 -23.46 -35.34
C SER A 197 10.07 -24.33 -35.68
N ASP A 198 10.40 -25.39 -34.93
CA ASP A 198 11.53 -26.28 -35.29
C ASP A 198 11.24 -27.79 -35.20
N LEU A 199 9.99 -28.19 -34.98
CA LEU A 199 9.59 -29.61 -34.95
C LEU A 199 8.97 -30.11 -36.27
N LEU A 200 9.09 -29.36 -37.37
CA LEU A 200 8.66 -29.79 -38.72
C LEU A 200 9.82 -30.23 -39.63
N GLY A 201 10.99 -30.54 -39.06
CA GLY A 201 12.16 -31.01 -39.82
C GLY A 201 12.36 -32.53 -39.87
N GLU A 202 11.62 -33.31 -39.07
CA GLU A 202 12.01 -34.70 -38.82
C GLU A 202 10.80 -35.63 -38.71
N ILE A 203 10.01 -35.72 -39.79
CA ILE A 203 9.01 -36.78 -39.98
C ILE A 203 9.13 -37.35 -41.40
N ARG A 204 9.73 -38.55 -41.45
CA ARG A 204 9.52 -39.67 -42.39
C ARG A 204 10.24 -39.66 -43.75
N ASP A 205 11.47 -40.14 -43.72
CA ASP A 205 11.86 -41.27 -44.58
C ASP A 205 11.46 -42.59 -43.86
N TYR A 206 11.14 -43.63 -44.63
CA TYR A 206 10.66 -44.98 -44.29
C TYR A 206 9.14 -45.27 -44.46
N GLU A 207 8.79 -45.58 -45.70
CA GLU A 207 7.90 -46.68 -46.12
C GLU A 207 8.51 -47.19 -47.44
N GLU A 208 8.63 -48.47 -47.81
CA GLU A 208 8.42 -49.77 -47.19
C GLU A 208 8.98 -50.76 -48.25
N ASN A 209 9.89 -51.66 -47.86
CA ASN A 209 10.24 -52.78 -48.74
C ASN A 209 9.23 -53.90 -48.50
N SER A 210 8.43 -54.23 -49.51
CA SER A 210 7.82 -55.56 -49.60
C SER A 210 7.96 -56.08 -51.03
N ASP A 211 8.68 -57.19 -51.11
CA ASP A 211 8.95 -57.99 -52.31
C ASP A 211 7.66 -58.38 -53.07
N ILE A 212 7.78 -58.59 -54.39
CA ILE A 212 7.59 -59.89 -55.07
C ILE A 212 7.56 -59.68 -56.61
N SER A 213 8.59 -60.22 -57.26
CA SER A 213 8.64 -60.99 -58.53
C SER A 213 7.89 -60.52 -59.78
N HIS A 214 8.61 -60.27 -60.88
CA HIS A 214 8.88 -61.22 -62.01
C HIS A 214 9.36 -60.42 -63.26
N GLU A 215 10.40 -60.94 -63.95
CA GLU A 215 10.52 -61.11 -65.42
C GLU A 215 10.14 -59.93 -66.36
N ILE A 216 10.84 -59.51 -67.43
CA ILE A 216 11.68 -60.11 -68.47
C ILE A 216 12.40 -58.90 -69.12
N GLY A 217 13.70 -58.90 -69.44
CA GLY A 217 14.13 -59.33 -70.76
C GLY A 217 15.00 -58.29 -71.50
N LYS A 218 16.22 -58.72 -71.82
CA LYS A 218 17.22 -58.21 -72.79
C LYS A 218 17.93 -56.88 -72.51
#